data_AF-A0A136IQ97-F1
#
_entry.id   AF-A0A136IQ97-F1
#
_cell.length_a   1.000
_cell.length_b   1.000
_cell.length_c   1.000
_cell.angle_alpha   90.00
_cell.angle_beta   90.00
_cell.angle_gamma   90.00
#
_symmetry.space_group_name_H-M   'P 1'
#
loop_
_entity.id
_entity.type
_entity.pdbx_description
1 polymer ?
#
loop_
_entity_poly.entity_id
_entity_poly.type
_entity_poly.pdbx_seq_one_letter_code
_entity_poly.pdbx_strand_id
1 'polypeptide(L)'
;MLWDPRVQALARNLDKKQRDVWRFEWSDADAREKALAFFEGYYAECRARIDEQRRIEFRVQDGWGPLCEFLGVDVPTVVGDDGVRREIPFPRTNERGSLLKTRDK
;
A
#
# COMPACT_ATOMS: atom_id res chain seq x y z
N MET A 1 -26.85 11.22 -14.05
CA MET A 1 -25.77 12.19 -13.79
C MET A 1 -24.69 11.98 -14.84
N LEU A 2 -24.63 12.83 -15.88
CA LEU A 2 -23.58 12.73 -16.90
C LEU A 2 -22.37 13.51 -16.37
N TRP A 3 -21.24 12.83 -16.19
CA TRP A 3 -20.01 13.45 -15.70
C TRP A 3 -19.47 14.48 -16.70
N ASP A 4 -18.85 15.55 -16.19
CA ASP A 4 -18.20 16.57 -17.00
C ASP A 4 -17.21 15.97 -18.03
N PRO A 5 -17.23 16.41 -19.30
CA PRO A 5 -16.37 15.84 -20.35
C PRO A 5 -14.86 15.88 -20.07
N ARG A 6 -14.37 16.86 -19.30
CA ARG A 6 -12.96 16.94 -18.90
C ARG A 6 -12.64 15.88 -17.86
N VAL A 7 -13.56 15.62 -16.94
CA VAL A 7 -13.41 14.54 -15.95
C VAL A 7 -13.42 13.17 -16.64
N GLN A 8 -14.26 12.97 -17.65
CA GLN A 8 -14.23 11.76 -18.47
C GLN A 8 -12.90 11.60 -19.23
N ALA A 9 -12.37 12.69 -19.80
CA ALA A 9 -11.07 12.65 -20.48
C ALA A 9 -9.91 12.35 -19.51
N LEU A 10 -9.94 12.92 -18.30
CA LEU A 10 -8.96 12.63 -17.26
C LEU A 10 -9.02 11.15 -16.83
N ALA A 11 -10.23 10.63 -16.57
CA ALA A 11 -10.42 9.24 -16.19
C ALA A 11 -9.87 8.28 -17.24
N ARG A 12 -10.19 8.49 -18.53
CA ARG A 12 -9.63 7.69 -19.63
C ARG A 12 -8.10 7.74 -19.72
N ASN A 13 -7.51 8.89 -19.46
CA ASN A 13 -6.04 9.03 -19.48
C ASN A 13 -5.37 8.32 -18.28
N LEU A 14 -5.99 8.35 -17.11
CA LEU A 14 -5.50 7.62 -15.93
C LEU A 14 -5.61 6.11 -16.13
N ASP A 15 -6.73 5.66 -16.69
CA ASP A 15 -7.01 4.26 -17.02
C ASP A 15 -6.01 3.72 -18.05
N LYS A 16 -5.76 4.47 -19.13
CA LYS A 16 -4.70 4.14 -20.10
C LYS A 16 -3.32 3.99 -19.45
N LYS A 17 -2.94 4.89 -18.55
CA LYS A 17 -1.66 4.79 -17.83
C LYS A 17 -1.61 3.56 -16.92
N GLN A 18 -2.71 3.22 -16.25
CA GLN A 18 -2.78 2.00 -15.44
C GLN A 18 -2.65 0.75 -16.31
N ARG A 19 -3.29 0.73 -17.48
CA ARG A 19 -3.12 -0.35 -18.47
C ARG A 19 -1.68 -0.48 -18.94
N ASP A 20 -0.98 0.63 -19.20
CA ASP A 20 0.42 0.59 -19.66
C ASP A 20 1.37 0.11 -18.54
N VAL A 21 1.10 0.44 -17.28
CA VAL A 21 1.93 0.04 -16.12
C VAL A 21 1.63 -1.39 -15.65
N TRP A 22 0.35 -1.73 -15.47
CA TRP A 22 -0.07 -3.01 -14.90
C TRP A 22 -0.42 -4.07 -15.94
N ARG A 23 -0.62 -3.68 -17.21
CA ARG A 23 -0.99 -4.56 -18.33
C ARG A 23 -2.34 -5.29 -18.18
N PHE A 24 -3.22 -4.83 -17.28
CA PHE A 24 -4.59 -5.31 -17.14
C PHE A 24 -5.54 -4.21 -16.65
N GLU A 25 -6.85 -4.44 -16.75
CA GLU A 25 -7.89 -3.57 -16.20
C GLU A 25 -8.72 -4.27 -15.14
N TRP A 26 -9.24 -3.53 -14.16
CA TRP A 26 -10.14 -4.07 -13.14
C TRP A 26 -11.50 -4.52 -13.70
N SER A 27 -11.85 -4.08 -14.91
CA SER A 27 -13.03 -4.53 -15.64
C SER A 27 -12.82 -5.81 -16.44
N ASP A 28 -11.58 -6.31 -16.56
CA ASP A 28 -11.32 -7.57 -17.24
C ASP A 28 -12.00 -8.73 -16.50
N ALA A 29 -12.54 -9.70 -17.25
CA ALA A 29 -13.17 -10.88 -16.66
C ALA A 29 -12.19 -11.70 -15.78
N ASP A 30 -10.90 -11.66 -16.11
CA ASP A 30 -9.78 -12.33 -15.45
C ASP A 30 -8.84 -11.33 -14.74
N ALA A 31 -9.36 -10.15 -14.35
CA ALA A 31 -8.58 -9.09 -13.71
C ALA A 31 -7.83 -9.59 -12.46
N ARG A 32 -8.43 -10.50 -11.69
CA ARG A 32 -7.83 -11.05 -10.47
C ARG A 32 -6.58 -11.87 -10.79
N GLU A 33 -6.68 -12.77 -11.75
CA GLU A 33 -5.60 -13.65 -12.19
C GLU A 33 -4.44 -12.83 -12.77
N LYS A 34 -4.77 -11.84 -13.61
CA LYS A 34 -3.78 -10.90 -14.16
C LYS A 34 -3.10 -10.07 -13.08
N ALA A 35 -3.86 -9.57 -12.10
CA ALA A 35 -3.32 -8.83 -10.97
C ALA A 35 -2.33 -9.66 -10.14
N LEU A 36 -2.70 -10.91 -9.81
CA LEU A 36 -1.82 -11.81 -9.08
C LEU A 36 -0.53 -12.07 -9.86
N ALA A 37 -0.63 -12.41 -11.15
CA ALA A 37 0.55 -12.64 -12.00
C ALA A 37 1.47 -11.40 -12.07
N PHE A 38 0.88 -10.20 -12.17
CA PHE A 38 1.64 -8.95 -12.14
C PHE A 38 2.40 -8.75 -10.82
N PHE A 39 1.72 -8.84 -9.67
CA PHE A 39 2.35 -8.61 -8.37
C PHE A 39 3.38 -9.69 -8.02
N GLU A 40 3.12 -10.95 -8.34
CA GLU A 40 4.08 -12.05 -8.16
C GLU A 40 5.36 -11.82 -8.98
N GLY A 41 5.21 -11.46 -10.27
CA GLY A 41 6.34 -11.11 -11.14
C GLY A 41 7.12 -9.90 -10.63
N TYR A 42 6.40 -8.85 -10.20
CA TYR A 42 7.01 -7.63 -9.64
C TYR A 42 7.83 -7.92 -8.37
N TYR A 43 7.29 -8.72 -7.43
CA TYR A 43 8.03 -9.11 -6.24
C TYR A 43 9.24 -10.00 -6.56
N ALA A 44 9.12 -10.91 -7.53
CA ALA A 44 10.25 -11.71 -7.99
C ALA A 44 11.37 -10.83 -8.60
N GLU A 45 11.02 -9.83 -9.41
CA GLU A 45 11.96 -8.85 -9.96
C GLU A 45 12.66 -8.05 -8.85
N CYS A 46 11.92 -7.58 -7.84
CA CYS A 46 12.50 -6.91 -6.68
C CYS A 46 13.52 -7.81 -5.94
N ARG A 47 13.18 -9.08 -5.69
CA ARG A 47 14.09 -10.04 -5.03
C ARG A 47 15.33 -10.34 -5.86
N ALA A 48 15.19 -10.42 -7.18
CA ALA A 48 16.32 -10.66 -8.09
C ALA A 48 17.29 -9.48 -8.17
N ARG A 49 16.80 -8.25 -7.97
CA ARG A 49 17.60 -7.01 -8.10
C ARG A 49 18.17 -6.48 -6.78
N ILE A 50 17.52 -6.76 -5.66
CA ILE A 50 17.89 -6.22 -4.34
C ILE A 50 18.43 -7.35 -3.49
N ASP A 51 19.66 -7.24 -3.01
CA ASP A 51 20.29 -8.23 -2.13
C ASP A 51 19.46 -8.50 -0.86
N GLU A 52 19.55 -9.73 -0.34
CA GLU A 52 18.83 -10.18 0.86
C GLU A 52 19.10 -9.31 2.09
N GLN A 53 20.33 -8.84 2.25
CA GLN A 53 20.72 -7.98 3.37
C GLN A 53 20.15 -6.56 3.25
N ARG A 54 19.64 -6.20 2.07
CA ARG A 54 19.11 -4.85 1.74
C ARG A 54 17.61 -4.84 1.50
N ARG A 55 16.91 -5.97 1.72
CA ARG A 55 15.44 -6.08 1.62
C ARG A 55 14.85 -6.80 2.83
N ILE A 56 13.60 -6.50 3.13
CA ILE A 56 12.79 -7.22 4.13
C ILE A 56 11.48 -7.69 3.48
N GLU A 57 11.09 -8.92 3.78
CA GLU A 57 9.74 -9.43 3.51
C GLU A 57 8.82 -9.01 4.66
N PHE A 58 8.28 -7.79 4.56
CA PHE A 58 7.50 -7.17 5.64
C PHE A 58 6.00 -7.31 5.41
N ARG A 59 5.25 -7.74 6.44
CA ARG A 59 3.78 -7.64 6.44
C ARG A 59 3.36 -6.49 7.34
N VAL A 60 2.47 -5.63 6.85
CA VAL A 60 1.95 -4.49 7.64
C VAL A 60 1.28 -4.92 8.95
N GLN A 61 0.82 -6.17 9.05
CA GLN A 61 0.29 -6.76 10.28
C GLN A 61 1.35 -6.89 11.40
N ASP A 62 2.62 -6.98 11.05
CA ASP A 62 3.72 -7.25 11.99
C ASP A 62 4.11 -6.01 12.82
N GLY A 63 3.70 -4.81 12.41
CA GLY A 63 3.91 -3.58 13.17
C GLY A 63 5.37 -3.11 13.20
N TRP A 64 5.78 -2.49 14.31
CA TRP A 64 7.11 -1.86 14.41
C TRP A 64 8.26 -2.87 14.49
N GLY A 65 8.10 -3.98 15.20
CA GLY A 65 9.20 -4.85 15.63
C GLY A 65 10.14 -5.25 14.48
N PRO A 66 9.67 -6.03 13.49
CA PRO A 66 10.53 -6.49 12.39
C PRO A 66 11.07 -5.34 11.52
N LEU A 67 10.31 -4.25 11.39
CA LEU A 67 10.73 -3.09 10.60
C LEU A 67 11.89 -2.34 11.28
N CYS A 68 11.75 -2.05 12.57
CA CYS A 68 12.77 -1.37 13.37
C CYS A 68 14.03 -2.21 13.49
N GLU A 69 13.91 -3.53 13.70
CA GLU A 69 15.04 -4.47 13.73
C GLU A 69 15.84 -4.44 12.43
N PHE A 70 15.17 -4.55 11.29
CA PHE A 70 15.83 -4.52 9.98
C PHE A 70 16.50 -3.17 9.68
N LEU A 71 15.90 -2.07 10.15
CA LEU A 71 16.45 -0.72 9.97
C LEU A 71 17.57 -0.38 10.99
N GLY A 72 17.77 -1.19 12.03
CA GLY A 72 18.74 -0.93 13.09
C GLY A 72 18.39 0.30 13.95
N VAL A 73 17.10 0.55 14.18
CA VAL A 73 16.61 1.68 14.98
C VAL A 73 15.67 1.22 16.09
N ASP A 74 15.53 2.01 17.14
CA ASP A 74 14.59 1.73 18.23
C ASP A 74 13.12 1.89 17.80
N VAL A 75 12.23 1.17 18.48
CA VAL A 75 10.78 1.35 18.31
C VAL A 75 10.39 2.78 18.74
N PRO A 76 9.56 3.49 17.95
CA PRO A 76 9.13 4.84 18.29
C PRO A 76 8.36 4.90 19.61
N THR A 77 8.67 5.89 20.44
CA THR A 77 8.02 6.10 21.74
C THR A 77 7.70 7.57 21.99
N VAL A 78 6.72 7.84 22.84
CA VAL A 78 6.33 9.17 23.32
C VAL A 78 6.37 9.21 24.85
N VAL A 79 6.68 10.38 25.44
CA VAL A 79 6.59 10.60 26.89
C VAL A 79 5.23 11.22 27.19
N GLY A 80 4.47 10.60 28.08
CA GLY A 80 3.19 11.13 28.53
C GLY A 80 3.35 12.28 29.53
N ASP A 81 2.25 12.97 29.84
CA ASP A 81 2.21 14.04 30.85
C ASP A 81 2.63 13.55 32.26
N ASP A 82 2.53 12.25 32.49
CA ASP A 82 2.98 11.55 33.70
C ASP A 82 4.49 11.23 33.71
N GLY A 83 5.23 11.68 32.68
CA GLY A 83 6.66 11.43 32.52
C GLY A 83 7.01 10.00 32.06
N VAL A 84 6.01 9.15 31.81
CA VAL A 84 6.23 7.75 31.44
C VAL A 84 6.38 7.61 29.92
N ARG A 85 7.45 6.96 29.48
CA ARG A 85 7.72 6.63 28.08
C ARG A 85 6.90 5.42 27.64
N ARG A 86 6.21 5.53 26.52
CA ARG A 86 5.36 4.47 25.93
C ARG A 86 5.62 4.35 24.45
N GLU A 87 5.56 3.14 23.92
CA GLU A 87 5.61 2.90 22.48
C GLU A 87 4.42 3.58 21.78
N ILE A 88 4.70 4.16 20.61
CA ILE A 88 3.67 4.71 19.74
C ILE A 88 3.04 3.54 18.97
N PRO A 89 1.71 3.39 18.95
CA PRO A 89 1.08 2.34 18.16
C PRO A 89 1.45 2.43 16.68
N PHE A 90 1.66 1.28 16.02
CA PHE A 90 1.90 1.26 14.59
C PHE A 90 0.70 1.84 13.82
N PRO A 91 0.89 2.79 12.87
CA PRO A 91 -0.22 3.48 12.22
C PRO A 91 -1.17 2.55 11.44
N ARG A 92 -2.48 2.75 11.62
CA ARG A 92 -3.57 2.02 10.93
C ARG A 92 -4.59 2.97 10.33
N THR A 93 -4.15 3.86 9.45
CA THR A 93 -4.99 4.97 8.94
C THR A 93 -5.82 4.60 7.71
N ASN A 94 -5.39 3.60 6.92
CA ASN A 94 -6.00 3.22 5.64
C ASN A 94 -6.68 1.84 5.67
N GLU A 95 -7.34 1.52 6.77
CA GLU A 95 -8.10 0.27 6.91
C GLU A 95 -9.40 0.33 6.09
N ARG A 96 -9.77 -0.76 5.41
CA ARG A 96 -10.99 -0.80 4.57
C ARG A 96 -12.25 -0.38 5.35
N GLY A 97 -12.33 -0.77 6.62
CA GLY A 97 -13.47 -0.46 7.48
C GLY A 97 -13.58 1.01 7.90
N SER A 98 -12.49 1.80 7.86
CA SER A 98 -12.52 3.24 8.18
C SER A 98 -12.95 4.09 6.98
N LEU A 99 -12.68 3.65 5.75
CA LEU A 99 -13.02 4.36 4.50
C LEU A 99 -14.53 4.34 4.16
N LEU A 100 -15.30 3.39 4.70
CA LEU A 100 -16.74 3.30 4.46
C LEU A 100 -17.55 4.34 5.23
N LYS A 101 -16.95 5.02 6.22
CA LYS A 101 -17.64 6.04 7.06
C LYS A 101 -17.74 7.42 6.40
N THR A 102 -17.10 7.62 5.25
CA THR A 102 -17.00 8.95 4.60
C THR A 102 -17.93 9.11 3.39
N ARG A 103 -18.80 8.13 3.11
CA ARG A 103 -19.70 8.13 1.93
C ARG A 103 -21.12 8.65 2.18
N ASP A 104 -21.42 9.14 3.39
CA ASP A 104 -22.75 9.63 3.79
C ASP A 104 -22.80 11.16 4.03
N LYS A 105 -21.95 11.96 3.37
CA LYS A 105 -22.04 13.43 3.37
C LYS A 105 -21.99 14.01 1.97
#